data_AF-A0A2Z4MJ57-F1
#
_entry.id   AF-A0A2Z4MJ57-F1
#
_cell.length_a   1.000
_cell.length_b   1.000
_cell.length_c   1.000
_cell.angle_alpha   90.00
_cell.angle_beta   90.00
_cell.angle_gamma   90.00
#
_symmetry.space_group_name_H-M   'P 1'
#
loop_
_entity.id
_entity.type
_entity.pdbx_description
1 polymer ?
#
loop_
_entity_poly.entity_id
_entity_poly.type
_entity_poly.pdbx_seq_one_letter_code
_entity_poly.pdbx_strand_id
1 'polypeptide(L)' 'MRDIKIHPCDRAENRLLLARGERMYEESLGDKRTEIAYLLEKFEAVLATQDQQLIKKATLAFKKQLDHLEGWFDY' A
#
# COMPACT_ATOMS: atom_id res chain seq x y z
N MET A 1 -25.95 -15.37 13.32
CA MET A 1 -25.10 -14.19 13.57
C MET A 1 -23.97 -14.25 12.56
N ARG A 2 -24.00 -13.41 11.53
CA ARG A 2 -22.94 -13.38 10.51
C ARG A 2 -21.99 -12.28 10.95
N ASP A 3 -20.97 -12.66 11.70
CA ASP A 3 -19.79 -11.82 11.92
C ASP A 3 -19.38 -11.27 10.56
N ILE A 4 -19.56 -9.96 10.37
CA ILE A 4 -18.97 -9.24 9.25
C ILE A 4 -17.47 -9.27 9.55
N LYS A 5 -16.83 -10.41 9.24
CA LYS A 5 -15.38 -10.56 9.18
C LYS A 5 -14.95 -9.72 7.98
N ILE A 6 -14.88 -8.41 8.18
CA ILE A 6 -14.26 -7.48 7.25
C ILE A 6 -12.84 -8.02 7.10
N HIS A 7 -12.58 -8.67 5.97
CA HIS A 7 -11.25 -9.16 5.65
C HIS A 7 -10.32 -7.94 5.71
N PRO A 8 -9.11 -8.07 6.26
CA PRO A 8 -8.22 -6.93 6.35
C PRO A 8 -7.81 -6.39 4.97
N CYS A 9 -7.91 -7.20 3.90
CA CYS A 9 -7.81 -6.78 2.50
C CYS A 9 -9.01 -5.93 2.02
N ASP A 10 -10.21 -6.15 2.59
CA ASP A 10 -11.46 -5.44 2.25
C ASP A 10 -11.62 -4.12 3.04
N ARG A 11 -10.64 -3.77 3.88
CA ARG A 11 -10.62 -2.45 4.53
C ARG A 11 -10.39 -1.39 3.47
N ALA A 12 -11.33 -0.46 3.36
CA ALA A 12 -11.29 0.68 2.43
C ALA A 12 -9.94 1.41 2.44
N GLU A 13 -9.29 1.52 3.60
CA GLU A 13 -7.99 2.16 3.76
C GLU A 13 -6.87 1.48 2.98
N ASN A 14 -6.84 0.14 2.93
CA ASN A 14 -5.80 -0.61 2.22
C ASN A 14 -6.01 -0.55 0.70
N ARG A 15 -7.27 -0.63 0.26
CA ARG A 15 -7.65 -0.43 -1.14
C ARG A 15 -7.27 0.96 -1.65
N LEU A 16 -7.50 2.00 -0.85
CA LEU A 16 -7.11 3.37 -1.19
C LEU A 16 -5.60 3.53 -1.34
N LEU A 17 -4.82 2.91 -0.45
CA LEU A 17 -3.36 2.96 -0.53
C LEU A 17 -2.81 2.21 -1.73
N LEU A 18 -3.34 1.02 -2.04
CA LEU A 18 -2.98 0.25 -3.23
C LEU A 18 -3.22 1.10 -4.49
N ALA A 19 -4.44 1.63 -4.65
CA ALA A 19 -4.77 2.48 -5.80
C ALA A 19 -3.85 3.72 -5.90
N ARG A 20 -3.47 4.32 -4.76
CA ARG A 20 -2.53 5.44 -4.74
C ARG A 20 -1.12 5.02 -5.18
N GLY A 21 -0.64 3.86 -4.73
CA GLY A 21 0.65 3.31 -5.14
C GLY A 21 0.67 2.89 -6.60
N GLU A 22 -0.39 2.24 -7.10
CA GLU A 22 -0.55 1.88 -8.52
C GLU A 22 -0.51 3.14 -9.40
N ARG A 23 -1.24 4.19 -9.00
CA ARG A 23 -1.22 5.47 -9.72
C ARG A 23 0.19 6.06 -9.77
N MET A 24 0.90 6.13 -8.64
CA MET A 24 2.29 6.60 -8.62
C MET A 24 3.18 5.72 -9.49
N TYR A 25 2.99 4.41 -9.49
CA TYR A 25 3.76 3.47 -10.31
C TYR A 25 3.59 3.77 -11.80
N GLU A 26 2.38 4.10 -12.24
CA GLU A 26 2.08 4.50 -13.62
C GLU A 26 2.66 5.89 -13.96
N GLU A 27 2.62 6.83 -13.01
CA GLU A 27 3.19 8.18 -13.16
C GLU A 27 4.74 8.18 -13.04
N SER A 28 5.34 7.12 -12.49
CA SER A 28 6.78 6.97 -12.26
C SER A 28 7.49 6.23 -13.39
N LEU A 29 8.73 6.62 -13.67
CA LEU A 29 9.59 5.97 -14.66
C LEU A 29 10.97 5.63 -14.06
N GLY A 30 11.64 4.61 -14.61
CA GLY A 30 12.98 4.19 -14.19
C GLY A 30 13.01 3.55 -12.80
N ASP A 31 14.03 3.88 -11.99
CA ASP A 31 14.24 3.32 -10.64
C ASP A 31 13.06 3.54 -9.68
N LYS A 32 12.39 4.70 -9.77
CA LYS A 32 11.22 5.01 -8.92
C LYS A 32 10.09 4.00 -9.13
N ARG A 33 9.88 3.57 -10.38
CA ARG A 33 8.87 2.58 -10.73
C ARG A 33 9.16 1.23 -10.04
N THR A 34 10.41 0.80 -10.07
CA THR A 34 10.85 -0.44 -9.40
C THR A 34 10.66 -0.34 -7.89
N GLU A 35 10.98 0.81 -7.30
CA GLU A 35 10.77 1.03 -5.87
C GLU A 35 9.29 0.94 -5.50
N ILE A 36 8.40 1.62 -6.24
CA ILE A 36 6.95 1.56 -5.96
C ILE A 36 6.39 0.14 -6.15
N ALA A 37 6.82 -0.59 -7.20
CA ALA A 37 6.44 -1.99 -7.39
C ALA A 37 6.84 -2.86 -6.18
N TYR A 38 8.07 -2.71 -5.70
CA TYR A 38 8.53 -3.45 -4.53
C TYR A 38 7.70 -3.12 -3.27
N LEU A 39 7.30 -1.86 -3.10
CA LEU A 39 6.45 -1.45 -2.00
C LEU A 39 5.03 -2.04 -2.09
N LEU A 40 4.45 -2.06 -3.30
CA LEU A 40 3.15 -2.68 -3.58
C LEU A 40 3.19 -4.18 -3.26
N GLU A 41 4.16 -4.91 -3.81
CA GLU A 41 4.34 -6.35 -3.57
C GLU A 41 4.50 -6.65 -2.07
N LYS A 42 5.31 -5.86 -1.36
CA LYS A 42 5.51 -6.03 0.08
C LYS A 42 4.22 -5.79 0.86
N PHE A 43 3.43 -4.81 0.47
CA PHE A 43 2.16 -4.52 1.12
C PHE A 43 1.14 -5.64 0.86
N GLU A 44 1.02 -6.12 -0.38
CA GLU A 44 0.17 -7.25 -0.76
C GLU A 44 0.56 -8.53 -0.03
N ALA A 45 1.86 -8.82 0.09
CA ALA A 45 2.36 -9.97 0.85
C ALA A 45 1.91 -9.91 2.32
N VAL A 46 1.92 -8.73 2.95
CA VAL A 46 1.42 -8.56 4.32
C VAL A 46 -0.11 -8.70 4.38
N LEU A 47 -0.85 -8.18 3.39
CA LEU A 47 -2.29 -8.39 3.31
C LEU A 47 -2.65 -9.87 3.21
N ALA A 48 -1.85 -10.67 2.50
CA ALA A 48 -2.01 -12.11 2.37
C ALA A 48 -1.81 -12.87 3.70
N THR A 49 -1.04 -12.33 4.65
CA THR A 49 -0.87 -12.94 5.99
C THR A 49 -2.14 -12.88 6.85
N GLN A 50 -3.10 -12.01 6.50
CA GLN A 50 -4.33 -11.74 7.25
C GLN A 50 -4.11 -11.27 8.71
N ASP A 51 -2.88 -10.96 9.12
CA ASP A 51 -2.56 -10.52 10.47
C ASP A 51 -2.88 -9.03 10.63
N GLN A 52 -3.86 -8.71 11.47
CA GLN A 52 -4.33 -7.33 11.63
C GLN A 52 -3.27 -6.38 12.20
N GLN A 53 -2.32 -6.87 13.00
CA GLN A 53 -1.27 -6.02 13.55
C GLN A 53 -0.19 -5.74 12.51
N LEU A 54 0.23 -6.76 11.76
CA LEU A 54 1.17 -6.60 10.66
C LEU A 54 0.59 -5.69 9.58
N ILE A 55 -0.67 -5.89 9.22
CA ILE A 55 -1.36 -5.08 8.21
C ILE A 55 -1.41 -3.62 8.67
N LYS A 56 -1.83 -3.32 9.90
CA LYS A 56 -1.81 -1.93 10.42
C LYS A 56 -0.43 -1.29 10.33
N LYS A 57 0.63 -2.02 10.69
CA LYS A 57 2.01 -1.52 10.61
C LYS A 57 2.43 -1.30 9.15
N ALA A 58 2.11 -2.23 8.27
CA ALA A 58 2.41 -2.15 6.85
C ALA A 58 1.64 -1.01 6.18
N THR A 59 0.36 -0.80 6.51
CA THR A 59 -0.47 0.32 6.04
C THR A 59 0.19 1.66 6.41
N LEU A 60 0.62 1.81 7.66
CA LEU A 60 1.28 3.02 8.13
C LEU A 60 2.64 3.25 7.43
N ALA A 61 3.44 2.19 7.28
CA ALA A 61 4.74 2.24 6.62
C ALA A 61 4.62 2.52 5.12
N PHE A 62 3.67 1.86 4.44
CA PHE A 62 3.40 2.04 3.02
C PHE A 62 2.89 3.46 2.76
N LYS A 63 1.93 3.96 3.55
CA LYS A 63 1.48 5.36 3.48
C LYS A 63 2.64 6.34 3.62
N LYS A 64 3.53 6.17 4.62
CA LYS A 64 4.69 7.05 4.79
C LYS A 64 5.65 7.01 3.61
N GLN A 65 5.87 5.84 3.02
CA GLN A 65 6.76 5.71 1.86
C GLN A 65 6.14 6.35 0.62
N LEU A 66 4.84 6.15 0.38
CA LEU A 66 4.11 6.85 -0.69
C LEU A 66 4.17 8.37 -0.51
N ASP A 67 3.94 8.87 0.71
CA ASP A 67 4.02 10.31 1.02
C ASP A 67 5.42 10.87 0.78
N HIS A 68 6.45 10.12 1.16
CA HIS A 68 7.84 10.48 0.86
C HIS A 68 8.09 10.53 -0.66
N LEU A 69 7.64 9.52 -1.41
CA LEU A 69 7.81 9.47 -2.85
C LEU A 69 7.06 10.61 -3.55
N GLU A 70 5.82 10.90 -3.14
CA GLU A 70 5.02 12.03 -3.64
C GLU A 70 5.69 13.38 -3.37
N GLY A 71 6.28 13.58 -2.19
CA GLY A 71 7.04 14.78 -1.87
C GLY A 71 8.25 15.01 -2.79
N TRP A 72 8.76 13.96 -3.44
CA TRP A 72 9.81 14.05 -4.46
C TRP A 72 9.27 14.31 -5.88
N PHE A 73 7.95 14.24 -6.12
CA PHE A 73 7.34 14.55 -7.42
C PHE A 73 7.04 16.04 -7.61
N ASP A 74 6.98 16.81 -6.51
CA ASP A 74 6.58 18.22 -6.50
C ASP A 74 7.75 19.21 -6.67
N TYR A 75 8.94 18.75 -7.10
CA TYR A 75 10.13 19.60 -7.29
C TYR A 75 10.71 19.47 -8.70
#